data_AF-A0A851XZ90-F1
#
_entry.id   AF-A0A851XZ90-F1
#
_cell.length_a   1.000
_cell.length_b   1.000
_cell.length_c   1.000
_cell.angle_alpha   90.00
_cell.angle_beta   90.00
_cell.angle_gamma   90.00
#
_symmetry.space_group_name_H-M   'P 1'
#
loop_
_entity.id
_entity.type
_entity.pdbx_description
1 polymer ?
#
loop_
_entity_poly.entity_id
_entity_poly.type
_entity_poly.pdbx_seq_one_letter_code
_entity_poly.pdbx_strand_id
1 'polypeptide(L)'
;SRSSLRTVAAAVQAVEQSVDTHASRLLNLERRVNATEKNHLEREKTVVDFGNQLESKCAALGTLIQEYGHLQRRLENVESLLKSGNFWILQLPPGVKAPVVLFQSDAMCFSAQEWSNLEERQRELRINKLRGKNEPQICQDYAISKRDLLSQLQRGEASCNGDEAASKEVPAEPNA
;
A
#
# COMPACT_ATOMS: atom_id res chain seq x y z
N SER A 1 41.86 -61.58 -80.47
CA SER A 1 40.91 -60.66 -79.79
C SER A 1 40.02 -61.31 -78.70
N ARG A 2 40.38 -62.48 -78.13
CA ARG A 2 39.64 -63.10 -76.99
C ARG A 2 40.17 -62.67 -75.62
N SER A 3 41.47 -62.37 -75.52
CA SER A 3 42.10 -61.82 -74.32
C SER A 3 41.55 -60.42 -74.00
N SER A 4 41.46 -59.56 -75.01
CA SER A 4 40.90 -58.20 -74.89
C SER A 4 39.43 -58.20 -74.43
N LEU A 5 38.61 -59.13 -74.91
CA LEU A 5 37.19 -59.21 -74.52
C LEU A 5 37.02 -59.63 -73.04
N ARG A 6 37.88 -60.51 -72.52
CA ARG A 6 37.87 -60.88 -71.09
C ARG A 6 38.29 -59.73 -70.19
N THR A 7 39.28 -58.94 -70.60
CA THR A 7 39.70 -57.74 -69.86
C THR A 7 38.57 -56.70 -69.81
N VAL A 8 37.88 -56.47 -70.92
CA VAL A 8 36.73 -55.57 -70.97
C VAL A 8 35.60 -56.07 -70.06
N ALA A 9 35.27 -57.36 -70.12
CA ALA A 9 34.23 -57.95 -69.26
C ALA A 9 34.57 -57.80 -67.76
N ALA A 10 35.83 -58.05 -67.37
CA ALA A 10 36.27 -57.87 -65.98
C ALA A 10 36.20 -56.39 -65.53
N ALA A 11 36.54 -55.46 -66.41
CA ALA A 11 36.42 -54.03 -66.12
C ALA A 11 34.96 -53.60 -65.94
N VAL A 12 34.04 -54.09 -66.78
CA VAL A 12 32.59 -53.85 -66.65
C VAL A 12 32.08 -54.38 -65.31
N GLN A 13 32.43 -55.62 -64.95
CA GLN A 13 32.02 -56.21 -63.67
C GLN A 13 32.56 -55.43 -62.46
N ALA A 14 33.80 -54.93 -62.53
CA ALA A 14 34.35 -54.07 -61.47
C ALA A 14 33.60 -52.74 -61.34
N VAL A 15 33.17 -52.16 -62.47
CA VAL A 15 32.34 -50.95 -62.47
C VAL A 15 30.97 -51.23 -61.87
N GLU A 16 30.32 -52.35 -62.22
CA GLU A 16 29.03 -52.75 -61.65
C GLU A 16 29.10 -52.88 -60.12
N GLN A 17 30.10 -53.59 -59.59
CA GLN A 17 30.31 -53.72 -58.14
C GLN A 17 30.55 -52.37 -57.45
N SER A 18 31.27 -51.46 -58.13
CA SER A 18 31.50 -50.10 -57.64
C SER A 18 30.21 -49.29 -57.60
N VAL A 19 29.38 -49.39 -58.65
CA VAL A 19 28.07 -48.74 -58.72
C VAL A 19 27.15 -49.24 -57.60
N ASP A 20 27.09 -50.54 -57.35
CA ASP A 20 26.28 -51.11 -56.25
C ASP A 20 26.74 -50.63 -54.87
N THR A 21 28.06 -50.53 -54.67
CA THR A 21 28.65 -49.99 -53.45
C THR A 21 28.30 -48.52 -53.26
N HIS A 22 28.38 -47.72 -54.34
CA HIS A 22 28.02 -46.31 -54.32
C HIS A 22 26.52 -46.09 -54.11
N ALA A 23 25.66 -46.89 -54.72
CA ALA A 23 24.21 -46.85 -54.52
C ALA A 23 23.84 -47.13 -53.05
N SER A 24 24.47 -48.16 -52.45
CA SER A 24 24.28 -48.47 -51.02
C SER A 24 24.73 -47.33 -50.11
N ARG A 25 25.86 -46.68 -50.45
CA ARG A 25 26.36 -45.51 -49.72
C ARG A 25 25.43 -44.31 -49.84
N LEU A 26 24.92 -44.04 -51.05
CA LEU A 26 23.96 -42.95 -51.30
C LEU A 26 22.67 -43.15 -50.49
N LEU A 27 22.10 -44.35 -50.51
CA LEU A 27 20.90 -44.67 -49.71
C LEU A 27 21.15 -44.50 -48.20
N ASN A 28 22.34 -44.83 -47.70
CA ASN A 28 22.67 -44.60 -46.29
C ASN A 28 22.74 -43.09 -45.96
N LEU A 29 23.40 -42.32 -46.82
CA LEU A 29 23.50 -40.87 -46.68
C LEU A 29 22.14 -40.20 -46.74
N GLU A 30 21.29 -40.58 -47.69
CA GLU A 30 19.93 -40.05 -47.84
C GLU A 30 19.11 -40.28 -46.56
N ARG A 31 19.13 -41.50 -46.00
CA ARG A 31 18.45 -41.79 -44.73
C ARG A 31 18.97 -40.93 -43.58
N ARG A 32 20.29 -40.72 -43.50
CA ARG A 32 20.90 -39.87 -42.47
C ARG A 32 20.52 -38.41 -42.64
N VAL A 33 20.54 -37.89 -43.86
CA VAL A 33 20.13 -36.51 -44.17
C VAL A 33 18.67 -36.31 -43.78
N ASN A 34 17.78 -37.20 -44.20
CA ASN A 34 16.35 -37.14 -43.86
C ASN A 34 16.12 -37.17 -42.34
N ALA A 35 16.88 -37.99 -41.60
CA ALA A 35 16.81 -38.03 -40.14
C ALA A 35 17.31 -36.71 -39.51
N THR A 36 18.40 -36.15 -40.01
CA THR A 36 18.93 -34.87 -39.51
C THR A 36 18.00 -33.69 -39.84
N GLU A 37 17.36 -33.71 -41.01
CA GLU A 37 16.40 -32.71 -41.44
C GLU A 37 15.14 -32.74 -40.57
N LYS A 38 14.59 -33.92 -40.28
CA LYS A 38 13.48 -34.05 -39.33
C LYS A 38 13.84 -33.49 -37.96
N ASN A 39 15.03 -33.83 -37.45
CA ASN A 39 15.51 -33.29 -36.18
C ASN A 39 15.73 -31.77 -36.24
N HIS A 40 16.09 -31.21 -37.40
CA HIS A 40 16.21 -29.76 -37.60
C HIS A 40 14.85 -29.07 -37.49
N LEU A 41 13.84 -29.60 -38.19
CA LEU A 41 12.46 -29.09 -38.14
C LEU A 41 11.89 -29.16 -36.72
N GLU A 42 12.16 -30.22 -35.97
CA GLU A 42 11.77 -30.32 -34.56
C GLU A 42 12.43 -29.23 -33.69
N ARG A 43 13.71 -28.91 -33.94
CA ARG A 43 14.38 -27.80 -33.25
C ARG A 43 13.86 -26.43 -33.66
N GLU A 44 13.57 -26.21 -34.94
CA GLU A 44 12.94 -24.96 -35.40
C GLU A 44 11.58 -24.76 -34.74
N LYS A 45 10.79 -25.83 -34.64
CA LYS A 45 9.51 -25.80 -33.92
C LYS A 45 9.70 -25.37 -32.46
N THR A 46 10.65 -25.94 -31.74
CA THR A 46 10.87 -25.54 -30.33
C THR A 46 11.35 -24.09 -30.21
N VAL A 47 12.16 -23.60 -31.15
CA VAL A 47 12.57 -22.19 -31.21
C VAL A 47 11.37 -21.27 -31.39
N VAL A 48 10.43 -21.61 -32.29
CA VAL A 48 9.19 -20.86 -32.47
C VAL A 48 8.33 -20.88 -31.20
N ASP A 49 8.18 -22.04 -30.55
CA ASP A 49 7.43 -22.17 -29.31
C ASP A 49 8.04 -21.33 -28.16
N PHE A 50 9.38 -21.27 -28.07
CA PHE A 50 10.06 -20.37 -27.15
C PHE A 50 9.80 -18.89 -27.47
N GLY A 51 9.77 -18.52 -28.75
CA GLY A 51 9.41 -17.17 -29.20
C GLY A 51 8.01 -16.78 -28.70
N ASN A 52 7.02 -17.64 -28.93
CA ASN A 52 5.64 -17.43 -28.48
C ASN A 52 5.54 -17.28 -26.95
N GLN A 53 6.30 -18.09 -26.21
CA GLN A 53 6.31 -18.01 -24.74
C GLN A 53 6.93 -16.68 -24.26
N LEU A 54 8.02 -16.24 -24.88
CA LEU A 54 8.66 -14.97 -24.55
C LEU A 54 7.75 -13.80 -24.87
N GLU A 55 7.09 -13.81 -26.03
CA GLU A 55 6.12 -12.78 -26.42
C GLU A 55 4.97 -12.69 -25.41
N SER A 56 4.41 -13.83 -25.00
CA SER A 56 3.35 -13.87 -23.98
C SER A 56 3.82 -13.30 -22.62
N LYS A 57 5.04 -13.64 -22.18
CA LYS A 57 5.63 -13.08 -20.95
C LYS A 57 5.87 -11.57 -21.07
N CYS A 58 6.39 -11.10 -22.21
CA CYS A 58 6.58 -9.69 -22.49
C CYS A 58 5.26 -8.92 -22.48
N ALA A 59 4.20 -9.48 -23.07
CA ALA A 59 2.86 -8.90 -23.02
C ALA A 59 2.34 -8.77 -21.57
N ALA A 60 2.50 -9.83 -20.76
CA ALA A 60 2.09 -9.81 -19.35
C ALA A 60 2.86 -8.75 -18.53
N LEU A 61 4.18 -8.64 -18.75
CA LEU A 61 4.99 -7.59 -18.13
C LEU A 61 4.57 -6.19 -18.58
N GLY A 62 4.22 -6.02 -19.86
CA GLY A 62 3.68 -4.77 -20.41
C GLY A 62 2.41 -4.34 -19.67
N THR A 63 1.46 -5.26 -19.47
CA THR A 63 0.23 -5.00 -18.70
C THR A 63 0.55 -4.61 -17.26
N LEU A 64 1.48 -5.32 -16.59
CA LEU A 64 1.84 -5.02 -15.21
C LEU A 64 2.44 -3.61 -15.05
N ILE A 65 3.27 -3.17 -16.00
CA ILE A 65 3.81 -1.81 -16.02
C ILE A 65 2.70 -0.77 -16.16
N GLN A 66 1.71 -1.02 -17.03
CA GLN A 66 0.56 -0.13 -17.20
C GLN A 66 -0.27 -0.02 -15.91
N GLU A 67 -0.54 -1.14 -15.25
CA GLU A 67 -1.26 -1.18 -13.97
C GLU A 67 -0.48 -0.45 -12.86
N TYR A 68 0.83 -0.64 -12.79
CA TYR A 68 1.67 0.10 -11.86
C TYR A 68 1.60 1.61 -12.10
N GLY A 69 1.67 2.05 -13.37
CA GLY A 69 1.53 3.46 -13.71
C GLY A 69 0.14 4.04 -13.40
N HIS A 70 -0.92 3.22 -13.44
CA HIS A 70 -2.26 3.63 -13.00
C HIS A 70 -2.35 3.74 -11.47
N LEU A 71 -1.79 2.78 -10.74
CA LEU A 71 -1.71 2.81 -9.28
C LEU A 71 -0.90 4.01 -8.78
N GLN A 72 0.22 4.31 -9.44
CA GLN A 72 1.03 5.48 -9.11
C GLN A 72 0.24 6.79 -9.27
N ARG A 73 -0.47 6.98 -10.39
CA ARG A 73 -1.35 8.15 -10.58
C ARG A 73 -2.46 8.25 -9.54
N ARG A 74 -3.04 7.13 -9.14
CA ARG A 74 -4.04 7.10 -8.06
C ARG A 74 -3.44 7.51 -6.71
N LEU A 75 -2.21 7.06 -6.42
CA LEU A 75 -1.50 7.43 -5.21
C LEU A 75 -1.16 8.93 -5.19
N GLU A 76 -0.63 9.45 -6.30
CA GLU A 76 -0.37 10.89 -6.49
C GLU A 76 -1.65 11.73 -6.29
N ASN A 77 -2.78 11.27 -6.84
CA ASN A 77 -4.06 11.93 -6.65
C ASN A 77 -4.48 11.94 -5.16
N VAL A 78 -4.38 10.82 -4.46
CA VAL A 78 -4.68 10.75 -3.02
C VAL A 78 -3.75 11.67 -2.23
N GLU A 79 -2.45 11.66 -2.51
CA GLU A 79 -1.51 12.60 -1.86
C GLU A 79 -1.90 14.06 -2.09
N SER A 80 -2.34 14.41 -3.31
CA SER A 80 -2.80 15.76 -3.61
C SER A 80 -4.06 16.15 -2.82
N LEU A 81 -4.99 15.21 -2.61
CA LEU A 81 -6.18 15.42 -1.80
C LEU A 81 -5.83 15.61 -0.32
N LEU A 82 -4.89 14.81 0.21
CA LEU A 82 -4.38 14.96 1.57
C LEU A 82 -3.70 16.33 1.77
N LYS A 83 -2.83 16.73 0.82
CA LYS A 83 -2.13 18.03 0.86
C LYS A 83 -3.08 19.22 0.75
N SER A 84 -4.14 19.09 -0.04
CA SER A 84 -5.13 20.16 -0.27
C SER A 84 -6.26 20.20 0.76
N GLY A 85 -6.28 19.27 1.73
CA GLY A 85 -7.33 19.22 2.76
C GLY A 85 -8.70 18.77 2.25
N ASN A 86 -8.77 18.23 1.02
CA ASN A 86 -10.01 17.90 0.34
C ASN A 86 -10.46 16.44 0.61
N PHE A 87 -10.53 16.08 1.89
CA PHE A 87 -10.87 14.72 2.33
C PHE A 87 -12.32 14.31 2.02
N TRP A 88 -13.20 15.29 1.79
CA TRP A 88 -14.62 15.08 1.48
C TRP A 88 -14.86 14.31 0.17
N ILE A 89 -13.88 14.31 -0.75
CA ILE A 89 -13.94 13.56 -2.02
C ILE A 89 -13.63 12.06 -1.82
N LEU A 90 -12.96 11.67 -0.72
CA LEU A 90 -12.68 10.28 -0.40
C LEU A 90 -13.85 9.58 0.31
N GLN A 91 -15.02 10.21 0.38
CA GLN A 91 -16.22 9.55 0.90
C GLN A 91 -16.51 8.29 0.09
N LEU A 92 -16.55 7.15 0.78
CA LEU A 92 -16.93 5.88 0.18
C LEU A 92 -18.33 6.00 -0.48
N PRO A 93 -18.59 5.23 -1.54
CA PRO A 93 -19.94 5.14 -2.12
C PRO A 93 -20.98 4.86 -1.02
N PRO A 94 -22.15 5.51 -1.07
CA PRO A 94 -23.20 5.36 -0.06
C PRO A 94 -23.75 3.92 -0.09
N GLY A 95 -23.16 3.03 0.70
CA GLY A 95 -23.52 1.61 0.72
C GLY A 95 -22.66 0.75 1.66
N VAL A 96 -21.44 1.20 2.00
CA VAL A 96 -20.59 0.51 2.98
C VAL A 96 -20.47 1.40 4.21
N LYS A 97 -20.94 0.93 5.37
CA LYS A 97 -20.69 1.58 6.66
C LYS A 97 -19.19 1.52 6.94
N ALA A 98 -18.46 2.55 6.51
CA ALA A 98 -17.11 2.76 6.99
C ALA A 98 -17.16 2.93 8.52
N PRO A 99 -16.24 2.33 9.30
CA PRO A 99 -16.01 2.82 10.64
C PRO A 99 -15.64 4.29 10.48
N VAL A 100 -16.47 5.16 11.07
CA VAL A 100 -16.20 6.59 11.16
C VAL A 100 -14.88 6.72 11.91
N VAL A 101 -13.76 6.74 11.19
CA VAL A 101 -12.50 7.21 11.73
C VAL A 101 -12.68 8.72 11.77
N LEU A 102 -13.36 9.15 12.83
CA LEU A 102 -13.32 10.51 13.29
C LEU A 102 -11.84 10.75 13.62
N PHE A 103 -11.09 11.30 12.67
CA PHE A 103 -9.90 12.07 13.02
C PHE A 103 -10.43 13.30 13.76
N GLN A 104 -10.83 13.08 15.01
CA GLN A 104 -11.18 14.11 15.97
C GLN A 104 -9.85 14.73 16.40
N SER A 105 -9.30 15.54 15.50
CA SER A 105 -8.27 16.52 15.82
C SER A 105 -8.95 17.75 16.42
N ASP A 106 -9.70 17.53 17.51
CA ASP A 106 -10.18 18.60 18.35
C ASP A 106 -9.56 18.38 19.71
N ALA A 107 -8.59 19.23 20.03
CA ALA A 107 -8.15 19.46 21.39
C ALA A 107 -9.32 20.08 22.16
N MET A 108 -10.35 19.29 22.45
CA MET A 108 -11.47 19.70 23.28
C MET A 108 -11.01 19.58 24.73
N CYS A 109 -10.54 20.71 25.28
CA CYS A 109 -10.36 20.85 26.71
C CYS A 109 -11.73 20.68 27.37
N PHE A 110 -11.87 19.66 28.22
CA PHE A 110 -13.04 19.53 29.07
C PHE A 110 -13.14 20.74 30.01
N SER A 111 -14.36 21.14 30.31
CA SER A 111 -14.63 22.11 31.37
C SER A 111 -14.25 21.50 32.74
N ALA A 112 -13.91 22.32 33.73
CA ALA A 112 -13.51 21.86 35.07
C ALA A 112 -14.54 20.91 35.72
N GLN A 113 -15.82 21.09 35.40
CA GLN A 113 -16.91 20.26 35.88
C GLN A 113 -16.88 18.84 35.29
N GLU A 114 -16.59 18.71 34.00
CA GLU A 114 -16.52 17.41 33.32
C GLU A 114 -15.26 16.64 33.73
N TRP A 115 -14.17 17.33 34.07
CA TRP A 115 -12.96 16.73 34.63
C TRP A 115 -13.21 16.02 35.97
N SER A 116 -14.05 16.59 36.84
CA SER A 116 -14.38 16.02 38.15
C SER A 116 -15.25 14.75 38.05
N ASN A 117 -16.03 14.62 36.97
CA ASN A 117 -16.87 13.46 36.71
C ASN A 117 -16.15 12.33 35.96
N LEU A 118 -14.89 12.52 35.55
CA LEU A 118 -14.09 11.47 34.93
C LEU A 118 -13.59 10.48 35.98
N GLU A 119 -13.69 9.19 35.66
CA GLU A 119 -13.05 8.13 36.42
C GLU A 119 -11.52 8.33 36.46
N GLU A 120 -10.90 7.93 37.58
CA GLU A 120 -9.47 8.13 37.85
C GLU A 120 -8.58 7.56 36.74
N ARG A 121 -8.94 6.39 36.19
CA ARG A 121 -8.23 5.76 35.05
C ARG A 121 -8.32 6.56 33.76
N GLN A 122 -9.45 7.23 33.49
CA GLN A 122 -9.60 8.08 32.30
C GLN A 122 -8.82 9.38 32.44
N ARG A 123 -8.77 9.95 33.66
CA ARG A 123 -7.91 11.09 33.99
C ARG A 123 -6.43 10.73 33.79
N GLU A 124 -6.01 9.58 34.30
CA GLU A 124 -4.61 9.13 34.26
C GLU A 124 -4.12 8.83 32.84
N LEU A 125 -4.94 8.18 32.00
CA LEU A 125 -4.63 7.97 30.58
C LEU A 125 -4.47 9.29 29.80
N ARG A 126 -5.26 10.30 30.14
CA ARG A 126 -5.19 11.62 29.50
C ARG A 126 -3.96 12.41 29.96
N ILE A 127 -3.62 12.38 31.25
CA ILE A 127 -2.37 12.95 31.78
C ILE A 127 -1.16 12.24 31.15
N ASN A 128 -1.19 10.91 31.02
CA ASN A 128 -0.11 10.16 30.40
C ASN A 128 0.02 10.46 28.90
N LYS A 129 -1.08 10.72 28.20
CA LYS A 129 -1.10 11.10 26.78
C LYS A 129 -0.59 12.53 26.56
N LEU A 130 -0.86 13.46 27.49
CA LEU A 130 -0.27 14.80 27.52
C LEU A 130 1.23 14.75 27.87
N ARG A 131 1.62 13.93 28.85
CA ARG A 131 3.02 13.73 29.26
C ARG A 131 3.85 13.00 28.19
N GLY A 132 3.22 12.13 27.40
CA GLY A 132 3.85 11.41 26.29
C GLY A 132 3.98 12.25 25.02
N LYS A 133 3.45 13.48 24.99
CA LYS A 133 3.54 14.40 23.86
C LYS A 133 3.98 15.80 24.33
N ASN A 134 5.28 15.86 24.60
CA ASN A 134 6.20 16.99 24.39
C ASN A 134 6.27 18.09 25.44
N GLU A 135 7.42 18.77 25.40
CA GLU A 135 7.68 20.12 25.89
C GLU A 135 6.43 21.00 26.00
N PRO A 136 6.40 21.91 26.98
CA PRO A 136 5.16 22.47 27.50
C PRO A 136 4.61 23.55 26.55
N GLN A 137 3.84 23.15 25.54
CA GLN A 137 2.84 24.03 24.94
C GLN A 137 1.64 24.11 25.89
N ILE A 138 1.87 24.89 26.95
CA ILE A 138 0.89 25.37 27.91
C ILE A 138 -0.31 25.88 27.12
N CYS A 139 -1.50 25.30 27.33
CA CYS A 139 -2.75 25.95 26.98
C CYS A 139 -2.73 27.33 27.63
N GLN A 140 -2.65 28.37 26.80
CA GLN A 140 -2.48 29.76 27.21
C GLN A 140 -3.55 30.19 28.23
N ASP A 141 -4.72 29.55 28.18
CA ASP A 141 -5.88 29.85 29.03
C ASP A 141 -5.76 29.27 30.46
N TYR A 142 -4.97 28.20 30.68
CA TYR A 142 -4.71 27.69 32.04
C TYR A 142 -3.73 28.59 32.81
N ALA A 143 -2.81 29.25 32.11
CA ALA A 143 -1.87 30.19 32.72
C ALA A 143 -2.54 31.49 33.17
N ILE A 144 -3.61 31.92 32.49
CA ILE A 144 -4.41 33.09 32.85
C ILE A 144 -5.26 32.77 34.09
N SER A 145 -5.95 31.62 34.11
CA SER A 145 -6.80 31.20 35.22
C SER A 145 -6.02 30.98 36.54
N LYS A 146 -4.78 30.45 36.46
CA LYS A 146 -3.94 30.26 37.66
C LYS A 146 -3.40 31.57 38.25
N ARG A 147 -3.19 32.63 37.46
CA ARG A 147 -2.75 33.93 38.00
C ARG A 147 -3.86 34.67 38.72
N ASP A 148 -5.09 34.61 38.21
CA ASP A 148 -6.24 35.25 38.86
C ASP A 148 -6.60 34.57 40.19
N LEU A 149 -6.59 33.24 40.23
CA LEU A 149 -6.83 32.49 41.47
C LEU A 149 -5.73 32.73 42.51
N LEU A 150 -4.47 32.86 42.10
CA LEU A 150 -3.37 33.17 43.03
C LEU A 150 -3.40 34.63 43.51
N SER A 151 -3.88 35.55 42.68
CA SER A 151 -4.02 36.96 43.04
C SER A 151 -5.15 37.20 44.05
N GLN A 152 -6.23 36.41 43.99
CA GLN A 152 -7.28 36.40 45.00
C GLN A 152 -6.83 35.71 46.30
N LEU A 153 -6.03 34.64 46.22
CA LEU A 153 -5.55 33.93 47.42
C LEU A 153 -4.44 34.71 48.17
N GLN A 154 -3.65 35.54 47.46
CA GLN A 154 -2.57 36.32 48.05
C GLN A 154 -3.05 37.65 48.69
N ARG A 155 -4.21 38.17 48.26
CA ARG A 155 -4.89 39.31 48.90
C ARG A 155 -5.88 38.77 49.93
N GLY A 156 -5.37 38.29 51.06
CA GLY A 156 -6.21 37.90 52.18
C GLY A 156 -6.96 39.11 52.74
N GLU A 157 -8.21 39.33 52.34
CA GLU A 157 -9.13 40.29 52.95
C GLU A 157 -10.53 39.70 53.07
N ALA A 158 -10.91 39.38 54.31
CA ALA A 158 -12.29 39.25 54.72
C ALA A 158 -12.90 40.66 54.85
N SER A 159 -14.07 40.89 54.23
CA SER A 159 -14.98 41.95 54.65
C SER A 159 -16.42 41.62 54.25
N CYS A 160 -17.32 41.90 55.18
CA CYS A 160 -18.70 41.44 55.30
C CYS A 160 -19.75 42.29 54.53
N ASN A 161 -20.97 41.73 54.50
CA ASN A 161 -22.30 42.33 54.33
C ASN A 161 -22.71 42.66 52.89
N GLY A 162 -23.92 42.38 52.40
CA GLY A 162 -25.15 41.81 52.96
C GLY A 162 -26.26 42.04 51.93
N ASP A 163 -27.27 41.18 51.89
CA ASP A 163 -28.56 41.47 51.23
C ASP A 163 -29.70 40.85 52.05
N GLU A 164 -30.86 41.48 51.91
CA GLU A 164 -31.87 41.80 52.91
C GLU A 164 -33.16 40.94 52.82
N ALA A 165 -33.95 40.95 53.92
CA ALA A 165 -35.39 40.64 54.03
C ALA A 165 -35.88 39.16 53.85
N ALA A 166 -36.84 38.60 54.61
CA ALA A 166 -37.69 39.06 55.71
C ALA A 166 -38.43 37.84 56.33
N SER A 167 -38.72 37.86 57.64
CA SER A 167 -40.03 37.49 58.22
C SER A 167 -40.07 37.67 59.76
N LYS A 168 -40.91 38.63 60.19
CA LYS A 168 -41.73 38.69 61.44
C LYS A 168 -41.00 38.70 62.81
N GLU A 169 -41.40 39.42 63.86
CA GLU A 169 -42.59 40.22 64.22
C GLU A 169 -42.24 41.15 65.42
N VAL A 170 -42.95 42.27 65.53
CA VAL A 170 -42.95 43.41 66.51
C VAL A 170 -43.61 42.95 67.85
N PRO A 171 -43.49 43.57 69.07
CA PRO A 171 -43.67 45.02 69.42
C PRO A 171 -42.67 45.66 70.42
N ALA A 172 -42.34 46.96 70.27
CA ALA A 172 -43.04 48.17 70.80
C ALA A 172 -43.10 48.18 72.35
N GLU A 173 -42.70 49.19 73.12
CA GLU A 173 -42.33 50.60 72.94
C GLU A 173 -41.55 51.08 74.21
N PRO A 174 -41.05 52.34 74.27
CA PRO A 174 -40.11 52.85 75.27
C PRO A 174 -40.74 53.67 76.41
N ASN A 175 -39.95 53.86 77.47
CA ASN A 175 -40.00 54.88 78.55
C ASN A 175 -41.30 55.12 79.34
N ALA A 176 -41.25 54.72 80.62
CA ALA A 176 -41.51 55.58 81.78
C ALA A 176 -40.62 55.15 82.95
#